data_AF-A0A849QS78-F1
#
_entry.id   AF-A0A849QS78-F1
#
_cell.length_a   1.000
_cell.length_b   1.000
_cell.length_c   1.000
_cell.angle_alpha   90.00
_cell.angle_beta   90.00
_cell.angle_gamma   90.00
#
_symmetry.space_group_name_H-M   'P 1'
#
loop_
_entity.id
_entity.type
_entity.pdbx_description
1 polymer ?
#
loop_
_entity_poly.entity_id
_entity_poly.type
_entity_poly.pdbx_seq_one_letter_code
_entity_poly.pdbx_strand_id
1 'polypeptide(L)'
;MQTKSINVELPYDTYLKVGAVASEHFESARDYIKKVVSESIREELELKDIKKQVASRYAADEISYESLKTLLGSKDAERLRIYKETIMESYREADVVAARLKSD
;
A
#
# COMPACT_ATOMS: atom_id res chain seq x y z
N MET A 1 -15.10 20.32 -10.10
CA MET A 1 -15.03 19.28 -9.05
C MET A 1 -16.15 19.56 -8.05
N GLN A 2 -17.04 18.60 -7.78
CA GLN A 2 -18.05 18.76 -6.72
C GLN A 2 -17.38 18.59 -5.34
N THR A 3 -17.49 19.58 -4.48
CA THR A 3 -17.01 19.50 -3.10
C THR A 3 -18.06 18.75 -2.27
N LYS A 4 -17.76 17.52 -1.85
CA LYS A 4 -18.64 16.75 -0.98
C LYS A 4 -18.37 17.16 0.47
N SER A 5 -19.39 17.67 1.16
CA SER A 5 -19.30 17.95 2.60
C SER A 5 -19.46 16.65 3.38
N ILE A 6 -18.64 16.46 4.40
CA ILE A 6 -18.66 15.28 5.26
C ILE A 6 -18.74 15.78 6.70
N ASN A 7 -19.69 15.26 7.47
CA ASN A 7 -19.76 15.50 8.90
C ASN A 7 -18.92 14.43 9.60
N VAL A 8 -18.02 14.86 10.48
CA VAL A 8 -17.14 13.98 11.25
C VAL A 8 -17.31 14.33 12.71
N GLU A 9 -17.62 13.33 13.52
CA GLU A 9 -17.66 13.46 14.97
C GLU A 9 -16.28 13.10 15.54
N LEU A 10 -15.74 14.00 16.36
CA LEU A 10 -14.48 13.79 17.05
C LEU A 10 -14.75 13.68 18.55
N PRO A 11 -14.01 12.82 19.28
CA PRO A 11 -14.00 12.87 20.73
C PRO A 11 -13.65 14.28 21.22
N TYR A 12 -14.27 14.71 22.31
CA TYR A 12 -14.12 16.07 22.83
C TYR A 12 -12.65 16.47 23.06
N ASP A 13 -11.86 15.57 23.66
CA ASP A 13 -10.42 15.78 23.89
C ASP A 13 -9.64 15.96 22.57
N THR A 14 -9.96 15.16 21.55
CA THR A 14 -9.36 15.29 20.22
C THR A 14 -9.71 16.62 19.57
N TYR A 15 -10.97 17.06 19.67
CA TYR A 15 -11.41 18.35 19.15
C TYR A 15 -10.66 19.52 19.80
N LEU A 16 -10.49 19.50 21.13
CA LEU A 16 -9.74 20.53 21.85
C LEU A 16 -8.27 20.58 21.41
N LYS A 17 -7.61 19.42 21.30
CA LYS A 17 -6.22 19.32 20.85
C LYS A 17 -6.05 19.85 19.42
N VAL A 18 -6.95 19.48 18.52
CA VAL A 18 -6.98 19.99 17.15
C VAL A 18 -7.14 21.51 17.12
N GLY A 19 -8.05 22.07 17.92
CA GLY A 19 -8.25 23.52 18.00
C GLY A 19 -7.02 24.26 18.53
N ALA A 20 -6.35 23.72 19.55
CA ALA A 20 -5.13 24.30 20.10
C ALA A 20 -4.01 24.34 19.06
N VAL A 21 -3.75 23.21 18.38
CA VAL A 21 -2.69 23.12 17.37
C VAL A 21 -3.02 23.98 16.15
N ALA A 22 -4.27 23.99 15.70
CA ALA A 22 -4.69 24.86 14.60
C ALA A 22 -4.44 26.35 14.93
N SER A 23 -4.70 26.76 16.17
CA SER A 23 -4.43 28.12 16.64
C SER A 23 -2.93 28.45 16.65
N GLU A 24 -2.05 27.51 17.02
CA GLU A 24 -0.59 27.71 16.95
C GLU A 24 -0.09 27.92 15.52
N HIS A 25 -0.78 27.34 14.54
CA HIS A 25 -0.48 27.49 13.11
C HIS A 25 -1.20 28.66 12.43
N PHE A 26 -1.99 29.46 13.16
CA PHE A 26 -2.84 30.52 12.60
C PHE A 26 -3.86 30.01 11.56
N GLU A 27 -4.33 28.78 11.73
CA GLU A 27 -5.28 28.10 10.83
C GLU A 27 -6.62 27.83 11.54
N SER A 28 -7.71 27.65 10.78
CA SER A 28 -8.96 27.19 11.36
C SER A 28 -8.88 25.68 11.69
N ALA A 29 -9.60 25.23 12.73
CA ALA A 29 -9.67 23.81 13.06
C ALA A 29 -10.12 22.95 11.85
N ARG A 30 -11.02 23.48 11.02
CA ARG A 30 -11.48 22.82 9.79
C ARG A 30 -10.34 22.64 8.78
N ASP A 31 -9.56 23.69 8.55
CA ASP A 31 -8.48 23.67 7.57
C ASP A 31 -7.35 22.76 8.04
N TYR A 32 -7.03 22.81 9.33
CA TYR A 32 -6.06 21.92 9.96
C TYR A 32 -6.49 20.44 9.85
N ILE A 33 -7.75 20.11 10.17
CA ILE A 33 -8.28 18.74 9.99
C ILE A 33 -8.16 18.30 8.53
N LYS A 34 -8.55 19.17 7.59
CA LYS A 34 -8.47 18.85 6.15
C LYS A 34 -7.04 18.55 5.74
N LYS A 35 -6.07 19.34 6.22
CA LYS A 35 -4.65 19.16 5.95
C LYS A 35 -4.15 17.81 6.49
N VAL A 36 -4.34 17.55 7.78
CA VAL A 36 -3.87 16.32 8.44
C VAL A 36 -4.49 15.07 7.82
N VAL A 37 -5.80 15.10 7.52
CA VAL A 37 -6.46 13.97 6.83
C VAL A 37 -5.88 13.77 5.44
N SER A 38 -5.61 14.85 4.69
CA SER A 38 -5.03 14.76 3.36
C SER A 38 -3.59 14.21 3.39
N GLU A 39 -2.79 14.63 4.37
CA GLU A 39 -1.43 14.15 4.61
C GLU A 39 -1.44 12.66 4.98
N SER A 40 -2.29 12.25 5.92
CA SER A 40 -2.42 10.84 6.30
C SER A 40 -2.87 9.94 5.14
N ILE A 41 -3.81 10.40 4.31
CA ILE A 41 -4.20 9.68 3.09
C ILE A 41 -3.03 9.58 2.11
N ARG A 42 -2.27 10.67 1.93
CA ARG A 42 -1.10 10.69 1.04
C ARG A 42 -0.04 9.69 1.53
N GLU A 43 0.30 9.72 2.81
CA GLU A 43 1.25 8.79 3.42
C GLU A 43 0.83 7.33 3.21
N GLU A 44 -0.46 7.02 3.40
CA GLU A 44 -1.00 5.68 3.17
C GLU A 44 -0.90 5.26 1.69
N LEU A 45 -1.13 6.18 0.75
CA LEU A 45 -0.97 5.94 -0.69
C LEU A 45 0.50 5.74 -1.07
N GLU A 46 1.39 6.58 -0.57
CA GLU A 46 2.84 6.47 -0.78
C GLU A 46 3.38 5.15 -0.23
N LEU A 47 2.96 4.76 0.98
CA LEU A 47 3.31 3.47 1.57
C LEU A 47 2.83 2.32 0.69
N LYS A 48 1.60 2.37 0.17
CA LYS A 48 1.08 1.35 -0.75
C LYS A 48 1.90 1.26 -2.02
N ASP A 49 2.31 2.39 -2.59
CA ASP A 49 3.12 2.38 -3.80
C ASP A 49 4.54 1.87 -3.55
N ILE A 50 5.15 2.19 -2.41
CA ILE A 50 6.42 1.58 -1.97
C ILE A 50 6.26 0.07 -1.87
N LYS A 51 5.19 -0.42 -1.22
CA LYS A 51 4.94 -1.86 -1.08
C LYS A 51 4.79 -2.55 -2.43
N LYS A 52 4.08 -1.93 -3.38
CA LYS A 52 3.98 -2.44 -4.77
C LYS A 52 5.33 -2.50 -5.44
N GLN A 53 6.15 -1.45 -5.35
CA GLN A 53 7.48 -1.44 -5.96
C GLN A 53 8.35 -2.55 -5.40
N VAL A 54 8.37 -2.73 -4.08
CA VAL A 54 9.11 -3.82 -3.43
C VAL A 54 8.61 -5.19 -3.92
N ALA A 55 7.31 -5.40 -4.01
CA ALA A 55 6.72 -6.63 -4.53
C ALA A 55 7.11 -6.90 -6.00
N SER A 56 7.08 -5.86 -6.86
CA SER A 56 7.49 -5.97 -8.26
C SER A 56 8.96 -6.35 -8.41
N ARG A 57 9.85 -5.76 -7.61
CA ARG A 57 11.28 -6.09 -7.62
C ARG A 57 11.54 -7.52 -7.18
N TYR A 58 10.77 -8.03 -6.21
CA TYR A 58 10.85 -9.43 -5.83
C TYR A 58 10.32 -10.37 -6.93
N ALA A 59 9.21 -10.02 -7.58
CA ALA A 59 8.68 -10.77 -8.71
C ALA A 59 9.70 -10.88 -9.86
N ALA A 60 10.48 -9.81 -10.08
CA ALA A 60 11.55 -9.74 -11.06
C ALA A 60 12.91 -10.34 -10.60
N ASP A 61 12.97 -10.99 -9.44
CA ASP A 61 14.20 -11.56 -8.86
C ASP A 61 15.32 -10.53 -8.57
N GLU A 62 14.99 -9.24 -8.49
CA GLU A 62 15.95 -8.18 -8.18
C GLU A 62 16.28 -8.09 -6.68
N ILE A 63 15.41 -8.62 -5.82
CA ILE A 63 15.62 -8.67 -4.37
C ILE A 63 15.35 -10.07 -3.85
N SER A 64 16.07 -10.47 -2.80
CA SER A 64 15.90 -11.77 -2.15
C SER A 64 14.61 -11.82 -1.31
N TYR A 65 14.15 -13.03 -1.00
CA TYR A 65 13.04 -13.25 -0.06
C TYR A 65 13.36 -12.72 1.36
N GLU A 66 14.61 -12.84 1.80
CA GLU A 66 15.03 -12.26 3.08
C GLU A 66 14.90 -10.73 3.09
N SER A 67 15.34 -10.08 2.01
CA SER A 67 15.16 -8.62 1.84
C SER A 67 13.69 -8.23 1.78
N LEU A 68 12.85 -9.03 1.12
CA LEU A 68 11.40 -8.82 1.08
C LEU A 68 10.78 -8.89 2.48
N LYS A 69 11.17 -9.87 3.30
CA LYS A 69 10.72 -9.99 4.69
C LYS A 69 11.10 -8.78 5.53
N THR A 70 12.32 -8.26 5.36
CA THR A 70 12.76 -7.04 6.07
C THR A 70 11.93 -5.82 5.67
N LEU A 71 11.56 -5.70 4.39
CA LEU A 71 10.87 -4.51 3.86
C LEU A 71 9.35 -4.53 4.05
N LEU A 72 8.70 -5.69 3.94
CA LEU A 72 7.23 -5.82 4.03
C LEU A 72 6.74 -6.53 5.29
N GLY A 73 7.63 -7.20 6.02
CA GLY A 73 7.29 -8.09 7.11
C GLY A 73 7.02 -9.53 6.64
N SER A 74 7.23 -10.49 7.53
CA SER A 74 7.21 -11.93 7.22
C SER A 74 5.91 -12.41 6.59
N LYS A 75 4.75 -11.93 7.09
CA LYS A 75 3.44 -12.40 6.62
C LYS A 75 3.14 -12.00 5.18
N ASP A 76 3.50 -10.77 4.80
CA ASP A 76 3.21 -10.26 3.46
C ASP A 76 4.25 -10.76 2.45
N ALA A 77 5.51 -10.89 2.87
CA ALA A 77 6.55 -11.56 2.09
C ALA A 77 6.18 -13.01 1.77
N GLU A 78 5.72 -13.78 2.75
CA GLU A 78 5.33 -15.18 2.54
C GLU A 78 4.18 -15.32 1.56
N ARG A 79 3.17 -14.45 1.66
CA ARG A 79 2.07 -14.43 0.69
C ARG A 79 2.56 -14.15 -0.73
N LEU A 80 3.45 -13.17 -0.90
CA LEU A 80 4.04 -12.87 -2.21
C LEU A 80 4.89 -14.01 -2.77
N ARG A 81 5.65 -14.72 -1.91
CA ARG A 81 6.41 -15.90 -2.30
C ARG A 81 5.51 -16.99 -2.85
N ILE A 82 4.45 -17.34 -2.10
CA ILE A 82 3.46 -18.34 -2.53
C ILE A 82 2.85 -17.94 -3.88
N TYR A 83 2.39 -16.69 -4.02
CA TYR A 83 1.83 -16.21 -5.29
C TYR A 83 2.82 -16.32 -6.46
N LYS A 84 4.08 -15.90 -6.25
CA LYS A 84 5.13 -16.00 -7.28
C LYS A 84 5.35 -17.44 -7.70
N GLU A 85 5.47 -18.35 -6.75
CA GLU A 85 5.69 -19.78 -7.01
C GLU A 85 4.51 -20.41 -7.78
N THR A 86 3.27 -20.14 -7.37
CA THR A 86 2.08 -20.65 -8.06
C THR A 86 1.98 -20.16 -9.51
N ILE A 87 2.29 -18.88 -9.75
CA ILE A 87 2.29 -18.31 -11.11
C ILE A 87 3.38 -18.97 -11.96
N MET A 88 4.58 -19.14 -11.42
CA MET A 88 5.70 -19.77 -12.13
C MET A 88 5.43 -21.24 -12.46
N GLU A 89 4.78 -21.97 -11.56
CA GLU A 89 4.35 -23.35 -11.79
C GLU A 89 3.31 -23.43 -12.92
N SER A 90 2.33 -22.53 -12.91
CA SER A 90 1.31 -22.43 -13.97
C SER A 90 1.93 -22.14 -15.34
N TYR A 91 2.94 -21.26 -15.41
CA TYR A 91 3.66 -20.99 -16.66
C TYR A 91 4.42 -22.23 -17.17
N ARG A 92 5.10 -22.96 -16.28
CA ARG A 92 5.79 -24.20 -16.66
C ARG A 92 4.83 -25.25 -17.20
N GLU A 93 3.67 -25.41 -16.59
CA GLU A 93 2.63 -26.33 -17.09
C GLU A 93 2.15 -25.92 -18.49
N ALA A 94 1.90 -24.62 -18.70
CA ALA A 94 1.50 -24.11 -20.00
C ALA A 94 2.58 -24.36 -21.08
N ASP A 95 3.86 -24.16 -20.76
CA ASP A 95 4.98 -24.44 -21.65
C ASP A 95 5.07 -25.93 -22.01
N VAL A 96 4.83 -26.83 -21.04
CA VAL A 96 4.80 -28.29 -21.27
C VAL A 96 3.67 -28.66 -22.24
N VAL A 97 2.48 -28.09 -22.06
CA VAL A 97 1.35 -28.32 -22.97
C VAL A 97 1.66 -27.79 -24.37
N ALA A 98 2.21 -26.57 -24.47
CA ALA A 98 2.58 -25.96 -25.74
C ALA A 98 3.66 -26.77 -26.48
N ALA A 99 4.62 -27.35 -25.77
CA ALA A 99 5.67 -28.19 -26.35
C ALA A 99 5.11 -29.51 -26.92
N ARG A 100 4.13 -30.12 -26.25
CA ARG A 100 3.45 -31.34 -26.74
C ARG A 100 2.69 -31.06 -28.03
N LEU A 101 1.94 -29.95 -28.08
CA LEU A 101 1.16 -29.55 -29.26
C LEU A 101 2.00 -29.21 -30.50
N LYS A 102 3.29 -28.88 -30.34
CA LYS A 102 4.21 -28.61 -31.45
C LYS A 102 4.90 -29.87 -31.98
N SER A 103 4.80 -30.99 -31.25
CA SER A 103 5.48 -32.24 -31.56
C SER A 103 4.56 -33.27 -32.24
N ASP A 104 3.27 -32.95 -32.36
CA ASP A 104 2.24 -33.65 -33.14
C ASP A 104 2.03 -32.94 -34.50
#